data_AF-A0A2R7K0K6-F1
#
_entry.id   AF-A0A2R7K0K6-F1
#
_cell.length_a   1.000
_cell.length_b   1.000
_cell.length_c   1.000
_cell.angle_alpha   90.00
_cell.angle_beta   90.00
_cell.angle_gamma   90.00
#
_symmetry.space_group_name_H-M   'P 1'
#
loop_
_entity.id
_entity.type
_entity.pdbx_description
1 polymer ?
#
loop_
_entity_poly.entity_id
_entity_poly.type
_entity_poly.pdbx_seq_one_letter_code
_entity_poly.pdbx_strand_id
1 'polypeptide(L)'
;MCGIPAPSFCGTPNLTETATKGQEIFNSNCAACHKKHAKSTGPALSETDSLVFTKWLINKKNIIDSTKIEEFGIDYHKMTFSKTLTKEDINYLIEYCRD
;
A
#
# COMPACT_ATOMS: atom_id res chain seq x y z
N MET A 1 30.32 -25.62 12.61
CA MET A 1 29.76 -24.26 12.44
C MET A 1 30.34 -23.70 11.16
N CYS A 2 29.73 -23.97 10.00
CA CYS A 2 30.21 -23.48 8.71
C CYS A 2 29.45 -22.20 8.36
N GLY A 3 30.03 -21.04 8.69
CA GLY A 3 29.54 -19.74 8.23
C GLY A 3 30.12 -19.43 6.86
N ILE A 4 29.38 -19.79 5.80
CA ILE A 4 29.64 -19.23 4.48
C ILE A 4 28.91 -17.88 4.44
N PRO A 5 29.57 -16.75 4.16
CA PRO A 5 28.88 -15.51 3.89
C PRO A 5 28.06 -15.72 2.61
N ALA A 6 26.74 -15.62 2.72
CA ALA A 6 25.87 -15.67 1.57
C ALA A 6 26.26 -14.52 0.63
N PRO A 7 26.55 -14.80 -0.66
CA PRO A 7 26.87 -13.72 -1.60
C PRO A 7 25.63 -12.84 -1.74
N SER A 8 25.82 -11.53 -1.53
CA SER A 8 24.79 -10.49 -1.69
C SER A 8 24.45 -10.24 -3.17
N PHE A 9 24.07 -11.29 -3.89
CA PHE A 9 23.59 -11.24 -5.26
C PHE A 9 22.34 -12.12 -5.41
N CYS A 10 21.33 -11.82 -4.60
CA CYS A 10 19.94 -12.06 -4.98
C CYS A 10 19.42 -10.70 -5.46
N GLY A 11 18.71 -10.65 -6.59
CA GLY A 11 18.27 -9.42 -7.27
C GLY A 11 17.22 -8.60 -6.51
N THR A 12 17.37 -8.43 -5.21
CA THR A 12 16.62 -7.46 -4.41
C THR A 12 16.93 -6.06 -4.93
N PRO A 13 15.92 -5.30 -5.39
CA PRO A 13 16.09 -3.91 -5.76
C PRO A 13 16.75 -3.16 -4.60
N ASN A 14 17.76 -2.33 -4.89
CA ASN A 14 18.31 -1.41 -3.90
C ASN A 14 17.31 -0.26 -3.74
N LEU A 15 16.38 -0.42 -2.80
CA LEU A 15 15.36 0.56 -2.50
C LEU A 15 15.95 1.69 -1.65
N THR A 16 15.45 2.91 -1.85
CA THR A 16 15.69 4.00 -0.89
C THR A 16 15.16 3.61 0.48
N GLU A 17 15.61 4.26 1.56
CA GLU A 17 15.06 4.04 2.90
C GLU A 17 13.53 4.25 2.91
N THR A 18 13.07 5.27 2.18
CA THR A 18 11.66 5.60 2.00
C THR A 18 10.89 4.50 1.27
N ALA A 19 11.42 4.00 0.15
CA ALA A 19 10.81 2.91 -0.60
C ALA A 19 10.83 1.59 0.19
N THR A 20 11.81 1.38 1.06
CA THR A 20 11.86 0.23 1.98
C THR A 20 10.74 0.29 3.02
N LYS A 21 10.55 1.45 3.68
CA LYS A 21 9.41 1.65 4.60
C LYS A 21 8.06 1.47 3.88
N GLY A 22 7.94 2.04 2.68
CA GLY A 22 6.75 1.87 1.85
C GLY A 22 6.48 0.42 1.48
N GLN A 23 7.53 -0.36 1.18
CA GLN A 23 7.43 -1.79 0.91
C GLN A 23 6.91 -2.58 2.12
N GLU A 24 7.43 -2.31 3.32
CA GLU A 24 7.00 -2.97 4.55
C GLU A 24 5.51 -2.72 4.86
N ILE A 25 5.08 -1.46 4.73
CA ILE A 25 3.68 -1.07 4.92
C ILE A 25 2.80 -1.73 3.86
N PHE A 26 3.22 -1.72 2.59
CA PHE A 26 2.47 -2.33 1.49
C PHE A 26 2.31 -3.84 1.69
N ASN A 27 3.39 -4.54 2.06
CA ASN A 27 3.36 -5.99 2.28
C ASN A 27 2.44 -6.38 3.43
N SER A 28 2.41 -5.56 4.49
CA SER A 28 1.60 -5.84 5.69
C SER A 28 0.11 -5.53 5.51
N ASN A 29 -0.24 -4.54 4.66
CA ASN A 29 -1.60 -3.99 4.62
C ASN A 29 -2.29 -4.11 3.25
N CYS A 30 -1.53 -4.16 2.15
CA CYS A 30 -2.06 -3.95 0.80
C CYS A 30 -1.85 -5.17 -0.12
N ALA A 31 -0.75 -5.90 0.06
CA ALA A 31 -0.31 -6.97 -0.86
C ALA A 31 -1.29 -8.15 -1.00
N ALA A 32 -2.18 -8.35 -0.02
CA ALA A 32 -3.23 -9.36 -0.10
C ALA A 32 -4.26 -9.06 -1.21
N CYS A 33 -4.53 -7.77 -1.45
CA CYS A 33 -5.54 -7.33 -2.42
C CYS A 33 -4.94 -6.70 -3.67
N HIS A 34 -3.78 -6.06 -3.55
CA HIS A 34 -3.18 -5.25 -4.60
C HIS A 34 -1.79 -5.74 -5.01
N LYS A 35 -1.43 -5.47 -6.26
CA LYS A 35 -0.05 -5.56 -6.76
C LYS A 35 0.34 -4.17 -7.30
N LYS A 36 1.64 -3.90 -7.43
CA LYS A 36 2.11 -2.62 -8.00
C LYS A 36 1.70 -2.48 -9.47
N HIS A 37 2.08 -3.44 -10.32
CA HIS A 37 1.96 -3.32 -11.79
C HIS A 37 1.01 -4.34 -12.42
N ALA A 38 0.11 -4.94 -11.65
CA ALA A 38 -0.84 -5.90 -12.16
C ALA A 38 -2.14 -5.87 -11.37
N LYS A 39 -3.25 -6.22 -12.02
CA LYS A 39 -4.53 -6.41 -11.34
C LYS A 39 -4.49 -7.66 -10.46
N SER A 40 -5.18 -7.60 -9.33
CA SER A 40 -5.47 -8.75 -8.46
C SER A 40 -6.93 -8.64 -8.01
N THR A 41 -7.24 -8.76 -6.72
CA THR A 41 -8.55 -8.40 -6.15
C THR A 41 -8.87 -6.93 -6.40
N GLY A 42 -7.89 -6.04 -6.18
CA GLY A 42 -7.95 -4.62 -6.49
C GLY A 42 -7.16 -4.25 -7.76
N PRO A 43 -7.25 -2.99 -8.21
CA PRO A 43 -6.44 -2.47 -9.30
C PRO A 43 -4.94 -2.44 -8.97
N ALA A 44 -4.12 -2.33 -10.02
CA ALA A 44 -2.70 -2.06 -9.90
C ALA A 44 -2.47 -0.68 -9.27
N LEU A 45 -1.55 -0.57 -8.31
CA LEU A 45 -1.34 0.70 -7.58
C LEU A 45 -0.36 1.66 -8.25
N SER A 46 0.46 1.21 -9.20
CA SER A 46 1.43 2.09 -9.87
C SER A 46 0.79 3.19 -10.71
N GLU A 47 -0.45 2.99 -11.16
CA GLU A 47 -1.22 3.98 -11.91
C GLU A 47 -2.20 4.79 -11.04
N THR A 48 -2.20 4.55 -9.72
CA THR A 48 -3.14 5.23 -8.82
C THR A 48 -2.62 6.61 -8.43
N ASP A 49 -3.49 7.61 -8.58
CA ASP A 49 -3.18 8.99 -8.21
C ASP A 49 -2.97 9.16 -6.68
N SER A 50 -1.97 9.95 -6.28
CA SER A 50 -1.66 10.21 -4.85
C SER A 50 -2.83 10.78 -4.07
N LEU A 51 -3.66 11.62 -4.70
CA LEU A 51 -4.84 12.19 -4.09
C LEU A 51 -5.89 11.12 -3.82
N VAL A 52 -5.99 10.11 -4.69
CA VAL A 52 -6.87 8.95 -4.48
C VAL A 52 -6.38 8.12 -3.29
N PHE A 53 -5.09 7.79 -3.24
CA PHE A 53 -4.45 7.14 -2.08
C PHE A 53 -4.77 7.88 -0.77
N THR A 54 -4.52 9.18 -0.74
CA THR A 54 -4.72 10.02 0.45
C THR A 54 -6.20 10.07 0.85
N LYS A 55 -7.11 10.22 -0.12
CA LYS A 55 -8.56 10.27 0.16
C LYS A 55 -9.10 8.96 0.71
N TRP A 56 -8.62 7.83 0.24
CA TRP A 56 -9.16 6.52 0.63
C TRP A 56 -8.58 6.03 1.96
N LEU A 57 -7.35 6.44 2.29
CA LEU A 57 -6.69 5.99 3.51
C LEU A 57 -6.89 6.94 4.70
N ILE A 58 -7.07 8.25 4.50
CA ILE A 58 -7.16 9.23 5.61
C ILE A 58 -8.60 9.68 5.90
N ASN A 59 -9.53 9.58 4.95
CA ASN A 59 -10.84 10.18 5.14
C ASN A 59 -11.65 9.43 6.22
N LYS A 60 -11.92 10.13 7.33
CA LYS A 60 -12.65 9.62 8.49
C LYS A 60 -14.17 9.67 8.35
N LYS A 61 -14.71 10.17 7.23
CA LYS A 61 -16.16 10.16 6.97
C LYS A 61 -16.63 8.74 6.69
N ASN A 62 -17.12 8.07 7.72
CA ASN A 62 -17.77 6.76 7.68
C ASN A 62 -19.25 6.93 7.32
N ILE A 63 -19.57 7.35 6.09
CA ILE A 63 -20.94 7.25 5.59
C ILE A 63 -20.99 5.98 4.76
N ILE A 64 -21.52 4.91 5.34
CA ILE A 64 -21.78 3.66 4.63
C ILE A 64 -23.16 3.81 3.98
N ASP A 65 -23.16 4.06 2.67
CA ASP A 65 -24.38 4.04 1.86
C ASP A 65 -24.59 2.61 1.36
N SER A 66 -25.45 1.86 2.03
CA SER A 66 -25.71 0.45 1.70
C SER A 66 -26.33 0.23 0.31
N THR A 67 -26.74 1.31 -0.38
CA THR A 67 -27.24 1.27 -1.75
C THR A 67 -26.13 1.37 -2.80
N LYS A 68 -24.90 1.70 -2.40
CA LYS A 68 -23.75 1.89 -3.30
C LYS A 68 -22.70 0.79 -3.13
N ILE A 69 -22.92 -0.31 -3.83
CA ILE A 69 -22.09 -1.52 -3.73
C ILE A 69 -20.61 -1.25 -4.06
N GLU A 70 -20.32 -0.32 -4.98
CA GLU A 70 -18.94 0.07 -5.33
C GLU A 70 -18.21 0.82 -4.21
N GLU A 71 -18.94 1.46 -3.28
CA GLU A 71 -18.36 2.19 -2.14
C GLU A 71 -17.93 1.25 -0.99
N PHE A 72 -18.37 -0.02 -0.94
CA PHE A 72 -17.98 -0.95 0.13
C PHE A 72 -16.47 -1.20 0.20
N GLY A 73 -15.81 -1.32 -0.95
CA GLY A 73 -14.35 -1.44 -1.01
C GLY A 73 -13.68 -0.20 -0.41
N ILE A 74 -14.20 0.98 -0.71
CA ILE A 74 -13.69 2.26 -0.19
C ILE A 74 -13.96 2.37 1.32
N ASP A 75 -15.11 1.90 1.80
CA ASP A 75 -15.45 1.95 3.22
C ASP A 75 -14.56 1.03 4.07
N TYR A 76 -14.19 -0.15 3.55
CA TYR A 76 -13.18 -0.99 4.19
C TYR A 76 -11.86 -0.23 4.39
N HIS A 77 -11.39 0.51 3.38
CA HIS A 77 -10.15 1.29 3.49
C HIS A 77 -10.27 2.38 4.56
N LYS A 78 -11.36 3.16 4.53
CA LYS A 78 -11.58 4.23 5.52
C LYS A 78 -11.64 3.66 6.94
N MET A 79 -12.39 2.57 7.15
CA MET A 79 -12.56 1.98 8.49
C MET A 79 -11.28 1.35 9.03
N THR A 80 -10.48 0.72 8.16
CA THR A 80 -9.27 -0.02 8.53
C THR A 80 -8.04 0.90 8.65
N PHE A 81 -7.85 1.79 7.66
CA PHE A 81 -6.59 2.51 7.50
C PHE A 81 -6.60 3.94 8.06
N SER A 82 -7.76 4.59 8.19
CA SER A 82 -7.81 5.97 8.73
C SER A 82 -7.40 6.12 10.20
N LYS A 83 -7.25 4.99 10.90
CA LYS A 83 -6.80 4.90 12.28
C LYS A 83 -5.41 4.30 12.43
N THR A 84 -4.91 3.59 11.41
CA THR A 84 -3.67 2.80 11.49
C THR A 84 -2.54 3.40 10.66
N LEU A 85 -2.85 4.11 9.57
CA LEU A 85 -1.87 4.78 8.74
C LEU A 85 -1.85 6.28 9.02
N THR A 86 -0.64 6.81 9.21
CA THR A 86 -0.39 8.25 9.28
C THR A 86 -0.24 8.85 7.88
N LYS A 87 -0.21 10.18 7.80
CA LYS A 87 0.08 10.86 6.54
C LYS A 87 1.49 10.53 6.01
N GLU A 88 2.43 10.28 6.91
CA GLU A 88 3.81 9.91 6.55
C GLU A 88 3.86 8.50 5.94
N ASP A 89 3.19 7.53 6.56
CA ASP A 89 3.06 6.17 6.03
C ASP A 89 2.48 6.15 4.61
N ILE A 90 1.52 7.04 4.35
CA ILE A 90 0.89 7.16 3.03
C ILE A 90 1.86 7.75 2.00
N ASN A 91 2.73 8.67 2.40
CA ASN A 91 3.78 9.16 1.50
C ASN A 91 4.77 8.05 1.14
N TYR A 92 5.17 7.23 2.12
CA TYR A 92 6.03 6.06 1.91
C TYR A 92 5.38 5.05 0.96
N LEU A 93 4.07 4.77 1.13
CA LEU A 93 3.31 3.92 0.22
C LEU A 93 3.24 4.48 -1.20
N ILE A 94 2.99 5.78 -1.35
CA ILE A 94 2.90 6.45 -2.65
C ILE A 94 4.24 6.34 -3.40
N GLU A 95 5.35 6.61 -2.72
CA GLU A 95 6.69 6.49 -3.30
C GLU A 95 6.95 5.05 -3.73
N TYR A 96 6.75 4.10 -2.81
CA TYR A 96 6.96 2.68 -3.11
C TYR A 96 6.06 2.18 -4.24
N CYS A 97 4.80 2.62 -4.35
CA CYS A 97 3.90 2.12 -5.40
C CYS A 97 4.23 2.66 -6.80
N ARG A 98 4.92 3.81 -6.89
CA ARG A 98 5.22 4.51 -8.15
C ARG A 98 6.52 4.08 -8.81
N ASP A 99 7.52 3.71 -8.02
CA ASP A 99 8.77 3.11 -8.52
C ASP A 99 8.53 1.80 -9.28
#